data_AF-A0A819WCZ9-F1
#
_entry.id   AF-A0A819WCZ9-F1
#
_cell.length_a   1.000
_cell.length_b   1.000
_cell.length_c   1.000
_cell.angle_alpha   90.00
_cell.angle_beta   90.00
_cell.angle_gamma   90.00
#
_symmetry.space_group_name_H-M   'P 1'
#
loop_
_entity.id
_entity.type
_entity.pdbx_description
1 polymer ?
#
loop_
_entity_poly.entity_id
_entity_poly.type
_entity_poly.pdbx_seq_one_letter_code
_entity_poly.pdbx_strand_id
1 'polypeptide(L)'
;MASAKTKETETYLQVEHIGKIQSLLSIALPQDDTKTSGRNPKRYKALLICVICNGDAHGYNFDAISCESCKAFFRRNALQPVEKLKCRGTGSCNVAFNVPKRCKRCRLEKCLTSGMRKAWILSDKE
;
A
#
# COMPACT_ATOMS: atom_id res chain seq x y z
N MET A 1 18.27 -48.16 24.94
CA MET A 1 19.17 -46.99 25.15
C MET A 1 19.00 -46.11 23.92
N ALA A 2 18.01 -45.20 23.87
CA ALA A 2 17.89 -43.91 24.56
C ALA A 2 18.94 -42.87 24.09
N SER A 3 18.41 -41.79 23.51
CA SER A 3 19.04 -40.49 23.18
C SER A 3 19.99 -40.45 21.97
N ALA A 4 19.95 -39.46 21.08
CA ALA A 4 19.25 -38.18 21.06
C ALA A 4 18.97 -37.75 19.60
N LYS A 5 17.69 -37.51 19.28
CA LYS A 5 17.29 -36.65 18.17
C LYS A 5 17.25 -35.23 18.70
N THR A 6 18.15 -34.34 18.29
CA THR A 6 18.07 -32.92 18.70
C THR A 6 18.58 -31.97 17.62
N LYS A 7 17.63 -31.18 17.10
CA LYS A 7 17.71 -29.73 16.85
C LYS A 7 18.50 -29.22 15.63
N GLU A 8 18.08 -29.59 14.43
CA GLU A 8 18.43 -28.78 13.23
C GLU A 8 17.24 -28.38 12.35
N THR A 9 16.01 -28.79 12.68
CA THR A 9 14.83 -28.55 11.82
C THR A 9 13.76 -27.63 12.43
N GLU A 10 14.03 -26.99 13.57
CA GLU A 10 13.03 -26.20 14.30
C GLU A 10 13.07 -24.68 14.01
N THR A 11 14.00 -24.21 13.17
CA THR A 11 14.09 -22.79 12.77
C THR A 11 13.46 -22.48 11.41
N TYR A 12 13.02 -23.49 10.65
CA TYR A 12 12.47 -23.30 9.30
C TYR A 12 10.96 -22.96 9.27
N LEU A 13 10.25 -23.10 10.40
CA LEU A 13 8.81 -22.85 10.49
C LEU A 13 8.40 -21.49 11.11
N GLN A 14 9.36 -20.56 11.29
CA GLN A 14 9.09 -19.23 11.85
C GLN A 14 9.21 -18.07 10.84
N VAL A 15 9.43 -18.36 9.55
CA VAL A 15 9.67 -17.36 8.49
C VAL A 15 8.42 -16.85 7.76
N GLU A 16 7.21 -17.23 8.19
CA GLU A 16 5.95 -16.74 7.59
C GLU A 16 5.52 -15.33 8.05
N HIS A 17 6.33 -14.62 8.86
CA HIS A 17 5.93 -13.31 9.39
C HIS A 17 7.04 -12.24 9.36
N ILE A 18 7.94 -12.28 8.37
CA ILE A 18 8.94 -11.23 8.12
C ILE A 18 8.60 -10.49 6.80
N GLY A 19 7.40 -9.95 6.74
CA GLY A 19 6.94 -9.01 5.71
C GLY A 19 7.06 -7.53 6.13
N LYS A 20 8.03 -7.18 6.97
CA LYS A 20 8.18 -5.82 7.54
C LYS A 20 9.63 -5.33 7.60
N ILE A 21 10.42 -5.58 6.56
CA ILE A 21 11.67 -4.85 6.34
C ILE A 21 11.49 -3.99 5.09
N GLN A 22 10.80 -2.87 5.27
CA GLN A 22 10.71 -1.80 4.26
C GLN A 22 11.04 -0.45 4.92
N SER A 23 12.14 -0.42 5.67
CA SER A 23 12.51 0.69 6.57
C SER A 23 13.90 1.29 6.32
N LEU A 24 14.61 0.98 5.24
CA LEU A 24 15.98 1.49 5.08
C LEU A 24 16.23 2.02 3.67
N LEU A 25 15.70 3.22 3.38
CA LEU A 25 16.47 4.37 2.89
C LEU A 25 15.59 5.62 2.86
N SER A 26 15.35 6.22 4.02
CA SER A 26 14.69 7.54 4.12
C SER A 26 15.71 8.63 3.83
N ILE A 27 15.94 8.95 2.56
CA ILE A 27 16.70 10.14 2.20
C ILE A 27 15.83 11.35 2.57
N ALA A 28 16.21 12.04 3.65
CA ALA A 28 15.62 13.31 4.04
C ALA A 28 16.11 14.39 3.05
N LEU A 29 15.30 14.71 2.04
CA LEU A 29 15.55 15.85 1.18
C LEU A 29 14.88 17.11 1.77
N PRO A 30 15.58 18.25 1.85
CA PRO A 30 14.97 19.52 2.21
C PRO A 30 14.03 19.98 1.10
N GLN A 31 12.80 20.37 1.44
CA GLN A 31 11.89 21.08 0.53
C GLN A 31 11.85 22.56 0.95
N ASP A 32 12.07 23.44 -0.02
CA ASP A 32 12.06 24.90 0.14
C ASP A 32 10.62 25.41 -0.01
N ASP A 33 9.87 25.38 1.10
CA ASP A 33 8.52 25.95 1.15
C ASP A 33 8.63 27.45 1.52
N THR A 34 8.81 28.30 0.52
CA THR A 34 8.65 29.74 0.69
C THR A 34 7.17 30.08 0.94
N LYS A 35 6.77 30.23 2.21
CA LYS A 35 6.03 31.39 2.76
C LYS A 35 5.52 31.19 4.20
N THR A 36 5.86 32.18 5.02
CA THR A 36 5.16 32.75 6.20
C THR A 36 5.19 32.02 7.57
N SER A 37 5.98 32.64 8.46
CA SER A 37 5.83 32.90 9.91
C SER A 37 5.00 31.94 10.79
N GLY A 38 5.69 31.26 11.72
CA GLY A 38 5.10 30.57 12.87
C GLY A 38 5.89 29.31 13.26
N ARG A 39 6.82 29.42 14.22
CA ARG A 39 7.70 28.31 14.65
C ARG A 39 6.90 27.15 15.26
N ASN A 40 6.77 26.06 14.50
CA ASN A 40 6.42 24.73 14.99
C ASN A 40 7.60 23.80 14.62
N PRO A 41 8.18 23.00 15.55
CA PRO A 41 9.34 22.17 15.24
C PRO A 41 9.07 21.32 14.01
N LYS A 42 9.92 21.51 12.99
CA LYS A 42 9.83 20.90 11.65
C LYS A 42 9.76 19.38 11.79
N ARG A 43 8.55 18.83 11.83
CA ARG A 43 8.33 17.39 11.64
C ARG A 43 8.79 17.09 10.23
N TYR A 44 9.95 16.46 10.08
CA TYR A 44 10.34 15.82 8.84
C TYR A 44 9.25 14.80 8.51
N LYS A 45 8.29 15.19 7.65
CA LYS A 45 7.30 14.26 7.12
C LYS A 45 8.11 13.29 6.26
N ALA A 46 8.27 12.07 6.74
CA ALA A 46 8.73 10.97 5.90
C ALA A 46 7.86 10.97 4.65
N LEU A 47 8.48 11.10 3.46
CA LEU A 47 7.77 11.00 2.19
C LEU A 47 7.31 9.55 2.04
N LEU A 48 6.04 9.31 2.35
CA LEU A 48 5.41 8.01 2.15
C LEU A 48 5.08 7.86 0.67
N ILE A 49 5.36 6.70 0.10
CA ILE A 49 5.05 6.39 -1.31
C ILE A 49 3.88 5.42 -1.37
N CYS A 50 2.90 5.73 -2.22
CA CYS A 50 1.72 4.92 -2.43
C CYS A 50 2.11 3.59 -3.09
N VAL A 51 1.89 2.47 -2.41
CA VAL A 51 2.28 1.13 -2.92
C VAL A 51 1.52 0.70 -4.19
N ILE A 52 0.42 1.39 -4.51
CA ILE A 52 -0.39 1.11 -5.69
C ILE A 52 0.20 1.79 -6.93
N CYS A 53 0.42 3.10 -6.86
CA CYS A 53 0.75 3.93 -8.03
C CYS A 53 2.06 4.70 -7.94
N ASN A 54 2.82 4.52 -6.87
CA ASN A 54 4.09 5.19 -6.61
C ASN A 54 4.00 6.73 -6.58
N GLY A 55 2.83 7.29 -6.30
CA GLY A 55 2.68 8.73 -6.04
C GLY A 55 2.74 9.02 -4.54
N ASP A 56 2.63 10.29 -4.17
CA ASP A 56 2.73 10.71 -2.77
C ASP A 56 1.59 10.15 -1.91
N ALA A 57 1.93 9.43 -0.86
CA ALA A 57 0.99 8.90 0.10
C ALA A 57 0.87 9.80 1.33
N HIS A 58 -0.32 9.80 1.93
CA HIS A 58 -0.62 10.59 3.12
C HIS A 58 -0.80 9.73 4.38
N GLY A 59 -0.57 8.42 4.26
CA GLY A 59 -0.69 7.45 5.35
C GLY A 59 -1.33 6.13 4.93
N TYR A 60 -1.72 5.37 5.93
CA TYR A 60 -2.44 4.10 5.77
C TYR A 60 -3.92 4.35 5.44
N ASN A 61 -4.43 3.67 4.42
CA ASN A 61 -5.82 3.69 4.02
C ASN A 61 -6.26 2.27 3.72
N PHE A 62 -7.30 1.80 4.40
CA PHE A 62 -7.79 0.42 4.26
C PHE A 62 -6.69 -0.63 4.45
N ASP A 63 -5.75 -0.41 5.38
CA ASP A 63 -4.59 -1.28 5.70
C ASP A 63 -3.38 -1.22 4.73
N ALA A 64 -3.31 -0.23 3.82
CA ALA A 64 -2.14 -0.02 2.97
C ALA A 64 -1.70 1.44 2.87
N ILE A 65 -0.39 1.70 2.75
CA ILE A 65 0.14 3.05 2.48
C ILE A 65 -0.31 3.49 1.08
N SER A 66 -1.17 4.52 1.01
CA SER A 66 -1.78 4.92 -0.26
C SER A 66 -1.98 6.43 -0.39
N CYS A 67 -2.07 6.90 -1.62
CA CYS A 67 -2.43 8.29 -1.93
C CYS A 67 -3.95 8.49 -1.90
N GLU A 68 -4.39 9.74 -1.80
CA GLU A 68 -5.83 10.06 -1.72
C GLU A 68 -6.60 9.56 -2.95
N SER A 69 -5.97 9.59 -4.13
CA SER A 69 -6.58 9.07 -5.35
C SER A 69 -6.83 7.57 -5.31
N CYS A 70 -5.94 6.79 -4.68
CA CYS A 70 -6.07 5.33 -4.57
C CYS A 70 -7.06 4.95 -3.47
N LYS A 71 -7.05 5.66 -2.34
CA LYS A 71 -8.08 5.57 -1.29
C LYS A 71 -9.49 5.79 -1.87
N ALA A 72 -9.72 6.91 -2.54
CA ALA A 72 -11.03 7.24 -3.11
C ALA A 72 -11.46 6.30 -4.25
N PHE A 73 -10.49 5.78 -5.01
CA PHE A 73 -10.74 4.75 -6.01
C PHE A 73 -11.16 3.43 -5.35
N PHE A 74 -10.44 2.97 -4.33
CA PHE A 74 -10.72 1.73 -3.63
C PHE A 74 -12.10 1.75 -2.99
N ARG A 75 -12.43 2.80 -2.22
CA ARG A 75 -13.76 2.95 -1.60
C ARG A 75 -14.92 2.78 -2.60
N ARG A 76 -14.77 3.32 -3.83
CA ARG A 76 -15.81 3.25 -4.88
C ARG A 76 -15.89 1.91 -5.60
N ASN A 77 -14.82 1.12 -5.62
CA ASN A 77 -14.73 -0.05 -6.49
C ASN A 77 -14.52 -1.37 -5.74
N ALA A 78 -14.10 -1.34 -4.48
CA ALA A 78 -13.77 -2.53 -3.70
C ALA A 78 -14.90 -3.54 -3.58
N LEU A 79 -16.16 -3.10 -3.50
CA LEU A 79 -17.31 -3.99 -3.29
C LEU A 79 -17.75 -4.73 -4.56
N GLN A 80 -17.32 -4.31 -5.76
CA GLN A 80 -17.63 -5.05 -6.99
C GLN A 80 -16.57 -6.13 -7.26
N PRO A 81 -16.93 -7.25 -7.90
CA PRO A 81 -15.96 -8.23 -8.39
C PRO A 81 -15.00 -7.60 -9.40
N VAL A 82 -13.70 -7.94 -9.34
CA VAL A 82 -12.67 -7.39 -10.23
C VAL A 82 -12.96 -7.75 -11.69
N GLU A 83 -13.56 -8.91 -11.92
CA GLU A 83 -13.91 -9.47 -13.21
C GLU A 83 -14.95 -8.61 -13.94
N LYS A 84 -15.78 -7.86 -13.20
CA LYS A 84 -16.75 -6.91 -13.79
C LYS A 84 -16.07 -5.66 -14.36
N LEU A 85 -14.82 -5.37 -13.96
CA LEU A 85 -14.06 -4.26 -14.54
C LEU A 85 -13.34 -4.73 -15.81
N LYS A 86 -13.69 -4.11 -16.94
CA LYS A 86 -13.04 -4.39 -18.23
C LYS A 86 -11.59 -3.88 -18.24
N CYS A 87 -10.65 -4.76 -18.55
CA CYS A 87 -9.31 -4.38 -19.00
C CYS A 87 -9.29 -4.25 -20.53
N ARG A 88 -8.58 -3.26 -21.04
CA ARG A 88 -8.35 -3.08 -22.49
C ARG A 88 -6.96 -3.53 -22.94
N GLY A 89 -6.10 -3.90 -21.99
CA GLY A 89 -4.77 -4.47 -22.26
C GLY A 89 -4.74 -5.95 -21.87
N THR A 90 -3.56 -6.42 -21.45
CA THR A 90 -3.27 -7.83 -21.13
C THR A 90 -3.58 -8.25 -19.69
N GLY A 91 -4.22 -7.39 -18.89
CA GLY A 91 -4.43 -7.63 -17.46
C GLY A 91 -3.28 -7.18 -16.56
N SER A 92 -2.16 -6.71 -17.11
CA SER A 92 -0.98 -6.24 -16.37
C SER A 92 -0.67 -4.74 -16.61
N CYS A 93 -1.70 -3.91 -16.75
CA CYS A 93 -1.51 -2.49 -17.09
C CYS A 93 -0.68 -1.73 -16.03
N ASN A 94 0.21 -0.84 -16.48
CA ASN A 94 0.90 0.09 -15.60
C ASN A 94 -0.12 1.04 -14.92
N VAL A 95 -0.06 1.12 -13.59
CA VAL A 95 -0.95 1.95 -12.75
C VAL A 95 -0.20 3.07 -12.02
N ALA A 96 1.00 3.43 -12.48
CA ALA A 96 1.79 4.53 -11.96
C ALA A 96 1.04 5.88 -12.01
N PHE A 97 1.42 6.82 -11.14
CA PHE A 97 0.71 8.09 -10.96
C PHE A 97 0.68 8.94 -12.24
N ASN A 98 1.72 8.86 -13.06
CA ASN A 98 1.88 9.61 -14.32
C ASN A 98 1.07 9.02 -15.48
N VAL A 99 0.43 7.86 -15.32
CA VAL A 99 -0.42 7.27 -16.36
C VAL A 99 -1.78 7.98 -16.36
N PRO A 100 -2.12 8.75 -17.40
CA PRO A 100 -3.44 9.35 -17.51
C PRO A 100 -4.47 8.23 -17.68
N LYS A 101 -5.50 8.24 -16.82
CA LYS A 101 -6.59 7.23 -16.81
C LYS A 101 -6.11 5.78 -16.65
N ARG A 102 -5.52 5.48 -15.50
CA ARG A 102 -5.15 4.11 -15.07
C ARG A 102 -6.28 3.09 -15.26
N CYS A 103 -5.93 1.89 -15.75
CA CYS A 103 -6.88 0.79 -15.94
C CYS A 103 -7.59 0.45 -14.63
N LYS A 104 -8.93 0.53 -14.60
CA LYS A 104 -9.72 0.28 -13.38
C LYS A 104 -9.54 -1.15 -12.86
N ARG A 105 -9.55 -2.16 -13.74
CA ARG A 105 -9.39 -3.57 -13.35
C ARG A 105 -8.05 -3.79 -12.65
N CYS A 106 -6.94 -3.53 -13.36
CA CYS A 106 -5.58 -3.76 -12.85
C CYS A 106 -5.29 -2.89 -11.61
N ARG A 107 -5.88 -1.69 -11.53
CA ARG A 107 -5.74 -0.83 -10.34
C ARG A 107 -6.47 -1.43 -9.13
N LEU A 108 -7.68 -1.95 -9.30
CA LEU A 108 -8.42 -2.57 -8.20
C LEU A 108 -7.75 -3.87 -7.76
N GLU A 109 -7.31 -4.68 -8.72
CA GLU A 109 -6.53 -5.89 -8.46
C GLU A 109 -5.27 -5.56 -7.65
N LYS A 110 -4.50 -4.56 -8.07
CA LYS A 110 -3.31 -4.12 -7.31
C LYS A 110 -3.64 -3.61 -5.91
N CYS A 111 -4.77 -2.91 -5.73
CA CYS A 111 -5.23 -2.52 -4.39
C CYS A 111 -5.41 -3.75 -3.48
N LEU A 112 -6.10 -4.78 -3.96
CA LEU A 112 -6.38 -5.99 -3.19
C LEU A 112 -5.11 -6.78 -2.92
N THR A 113 -4.26 -6.99 -3.94
CA THR A 113 -3.01 -7.75 -3.78
C THR A 113 -1.97 -7.01 -2.93
N SER A 114 -2.05 -5.67 -2.82
CA SER A 114 -1.22 -4.88 -1.91
C SER A 114 -1.79 -4.77 -0.48
N GLY A 115 -2.84 -5.55 -0.15
CA GLY A 115 -3.37 -5.65 1.21
C GLY A 115 -4.49 -4.69 1.56
N MET A 116 -5.04 -3.91 0.61
CA MET A 116 -6.21 -3.07 0.93
C MET A 116 -7.43 -3.93 1.25
N ARG A 117 -8.01 -3.79 2.45
CA ARG A 117 -9.14 -4.65 2.89
C ARG A 117 -10.48 -3.98 2.71
N LYS A 118 -11.40 -4.69 2.05
CA LYS A 118 -12.80 -4.27 1.85
C LYS A 118 -13.57 -4.11 3.17
N ALA A 119 -13.20 -4.88 4.19
CA ALA A 119 -13.85 -4.87 5.51
C ALA A 119 -13.76 -3.52 6.25
N TRP A 120 -12.79 -2.67 5.90
CA TRP A 120 -12.65 -1.32 6.46
C TRP A 120 -13.50 -0.26 5.74
N ILE A 121 -14.31 -0.68 4.76
CA ILE A 121 -15.32 0.19 4.15
C ILE A 121 -16.57 0.07 5.01
N LEU A 122 -16.84 1.10 5.81
CA LEU A 122 -18.08 1.20 6.55
C LEU A 122 -19.25 1.10 5.56
N SER A 123 -20.08 0.08 5.75
CA SER A 123 -21.41 0.05 5.18
C SER A 123 -22.32 0.69 6.21
N ASP A 124 -23.18 1.61 5.78
CA ASP A 124 -24.24 2.14 6.61
C ASP A 124 -25.18 0.96 6.95
N LYS A 125 -24.87 0.24 8.03
CA LYS A 125 -25.80 -0.72 8.61
C LYS A 125 -26.68 0.09 9.56
N GLU A 126 -27.92 0.28 9.08
CA GLU A 126 -29.19 0.66 9.72
C GLU A 126 -29.14 1.29 11.12
#